data_AF-A0A7Z9D553-F1
#
_entry.id   AF-A0A7Z9D553-F1
#
_cell.length_a   1.000
_cell.length_b   1.000
_cell.length_c   1.000
_cell.angle_alpha   90.00
_cell.angle_beta   90.00
_cell.angle_gamma   90.00
#
_symmetry.space_group_name_H-M   'P 1'
#
loop_
_entity.id
_entity.type
_entity.pdbx_description
1 polymer ?
#
loop_
_entity_poly.entity_id
_entity_poly.type
_entity_poly.pdbx_seq_one_letter_code
_entity_poly.pdbx_strand_id
1 'polypeptide(L)'
;MAYTPERPKSFVAPLFIREDGYWENHMLPYLEAEGWKVIVVDCAGVKTTLDFAYRLVESIESVYAIPDDFNLRWASEDACLINWFDMRQGLFVLYKNFDDLFVMDDKAVTACVNILETMDGRYTVRPVFGSGLYRVLFGYGFEFSRESLPVIKKFFEDKTVTAKDGAEYPWSGVERYKKAFFPQGFPDPLYEDGTDWINDPDEYPESTSYTGGSNG
;
A
#
# COMPACT_ATOMS: atom_id res chain seq x y z
N MET A 1 -19.33 -7.56 -14.16
CA MET A 1 -19.43 -6.17 -13.66
C MET A 1 -18.03 -5.58 -13.64
N ALA A 2 -17.84 -4.37 -14.15
CA ALA A 2 -16.52 -3.74 -14.09
C ALA A 2 -16.21 -3.27 -12.65
N TYR A 3 -14.95 -2.95 -12.39
CA TYR A 3 -14.49 -2.38 -11.13
C TYR A 3 -15.25 -1.10 -10.79
N THR A 4 -15.81 -1.03 -9.58
CA THR A 4 -16.44 0.18 -9.05
C THR A 4 -15.54 0.78 -7.96
N PRO A 5 -14.79 1.85 -8.25
CA PRO A 5 -13.93 2.52 -7.27
C PRO A 5 -14.76 3.11 -6.11
N GLU A 6 -14.19 3.14 -4.90
CA GLU A 6 -14.78 3.92 -3.79
C GLU A 6 -14.64 5.42 -4.04
N ARG A 7 -13.59 5.81 -4.77
CA ARG A 7 -13.33 7.20 -5.18
C ARG A 7 -13.40 7.32 -6.72
N PRO A 8 -14.55 7.74 -7.29
CA PRO A 8 -14.90 7.61 -8.72
C PRO A 8 -13.94 8.20 -9.76
N LYS A 9 -12.91 8.97 -9.39
CA LYS A 9 -12.12 9.78 -10.33
C LYS A 9 -10.60 9.67 -10.21
N SER A 10 -10.02 8.81 -9.37
CA SER A 10 -8.57 8.86 -9.11
C SER A 10 -7.82 7.54 -9.21
N PHE A 11 -8.48 6.39 -9.17
CA PHE A 11 -7.76 5.13 -9.13
C PHE A 11 -7.28 4.70 -10.53
N VAL A 12 -5.98 4.53 -10.64
CA VAL A 12 -5.30 3.90 -11.78
C VAL A 12 -4.58 2.67 -11.23
N ALA A 13 -4.70 1.53 -11.90
CA ALA A 13 -4.08 0.27 -11.49
C ALA A 13 -2.71 0.06 -12.15
N PRO A 14 -1.60 0.06 -11.40
CA PRO A 14 -0.30 -0.37 -11.90
C PRO A 14 -0.26 -1.88 -12.11
N LEU A 15 0.07 -2.28 -13.33
CA LEU A 15 0.02 -3.66 -13.80
C LEU A 15 1.43 -4.20 -14.01
N PHE A 16 1.78 -5.25 -13.27
CA PHE A 16 3.05 -5.95 -13.36
C PHE A 16 2.80 -7.32 -14.03
N ILE A 17 3.26 -7.49 -15.26
CA ILE A 17 3.13 -8.78 -15.95
C ILE A 17 4.24 -9.69 -15.43
N ARG A 18 3.88 -10.82 -14.82
CA ARG A 18 4.81 -11.74 -14.17
C ARG A 18 5.93 -12.19 -15.11
N GLU A 19 5.59 -12.52 -16.35
CA GLU A 19 6.52 -13.01 -17.36
C GLU A 19 7.48 -11.94 -17.88
N ASP A 20 7.18 -10.64 -17.70
CA ASP A 20 8.13 -9.56 -18.00
C ASP A 20 9.21 -9.42 -16.92
N GLY A 21 8.99 -9.98 -15.72
CA GLY A 21 9.94 -9.94 -14.61
C GLY A 21 10.23 -8.53 -14.07
N TYR A 22 9.46 -7.51 -14.48
CA TYR A 22 9.72 -6.12 -14.09
C TYR A 22 9.58 -5.90 -12.58
N TRP A 23 8.64 -6.60 -11.93
CA TRP A 23 8.50 -6.55 -10.48
C TRP A 23 9.79 -7.00 -9.78
N GLU A 24 10.22 -8.24 -10.02
CA GLU A 24 11.36 -8.87 -9.36
C GLU A 24 12.70 -8.23 -9.75
N ASN A 25 12.87 -7.84 -11.01
CA ASN A 25 14.17 -7.38 -11.51
C ASN A 25 14.38 -5.86 -11.42
N HIS A 26 13.31 -5.07 -11.26
CA HIS A 26 13.40 -3.60 -11.28
C HIS A 26 12.67 -2.94 -10.11
N MET A 27 11.36 -3.16 -9.98
CA MET A 27 10.56 -2.40 -9.00
C MET A 27 10.90 -2.79 -7.55
N LEU A 28 10.97 -4.07 -7.23
CA LEU A 28 11.29 -4.53 -5.88
C LEU A 28 12.71 -4.07 -5.45
N PRO A 29 13.78 -4.31 -6.24
CA PRO A 29 15.12 -3.82 -5.89
C PRO A 29 15.19 -2.30 -5.71
N TYR A 30 14.43 -1.54 -6.53
CA TYR A 30 14.33 -0.10 -6.40
C TYR A 30 13.69 0.31 -5.07
N LEU A 31 12.54 -0.26 -4.74
CA LEU A 31 11.81 0.04 -3.50
C LEU A 31 12.67 -0.28 -2.26
N GLU A 32 13.37 -1.41 -2.27
CA GLU A 32 14.29 -1.81 -1.20
C GLU A 32 15.48 -0.85 -1.08
N ALA A 33 16.10 -0.47 -2.20
CA ALA A 33 17.22 0.48 -2.21
C ALA A 33 16.80 1.88 -1.73
N GLU A 34 15.56 2.28 -1.99
CA GLU A 34 14.97 3.54 -1.50
C GLU A 34 14.41 3.42 -0.07
N GLY A 35 14.50 2.24 0.55
CA GLY A 35 14.11 2.01 1.94
C GLY A 35 12.61 1.91 2.20
N TRP A 36 11.79 1.66 1.17
CA TRP A 36 10.34 1.49 1.34
C TRP A 36 10.03 0.20 2.11
N LYS A 37 9.00 0.23 2.96
CA LYS A 37 8.39 -1.01 3.45
C LYS A 37 7.55 -1.60 2.33
N VAL A 38 7.93 -2.79 1.87
CA VAL A 38 7.18 -3.54 0.85
C VAL A 38 6.37 -4.65 1.53
N ILE A 39 5.10 -4.75 1.18
CA ILE A 39 4.17 -5.79 1.61
C ILE A 39 3.71 -6.53 0.37
N VAL A 40 3.90 -7.85 0.35
CA VAL A 40 3.45 -8.71 -0.74
C VAL A 40 2.33 -9.60 -0.22
N VAL A 41 1.12 -9.40 -0.78
CA VAL A 41 -0.04 -10.25 -0.54
C VAL A 41 -0.10 -11.28 -1.66
N ASP A 42 0.32 -12.50 -1.38
CA ASP A 42 0.25 -13.59 -2.35
C ASP A 42 -1.20 -14.07 -2.50
N CYS A 43 -1.81 -13.87 -3.66
CA CYS A 43 -3.19 -14.27 -3.96
C CYS A 43 -3.29 -15.69 -4.54
N ALA A 44 -2.19 -16.43 -4.69
CA ALA A 44 -2.16 -17.75 -5.32
C ALA A 44 -3.13 -18.76 -4.67
N GLY A 45 -4.18 -19.18 -5.36
CA GLY A 45 -5.17 -20.14 -4.87
C GLY A 45 -6.17 -19.59 -3.85
N VAL A 46 -6.31 -18.26 -3.72
CA VAL A 46 -7.44 -17.64 -3.00
C VAL A 46 -8.76 -18.05 -3.66
N LYS A 47 -9.77 -18.42 -2.85
CA LYS A 47 -11.10 -18.81 -3.35
C LYS A 47 -12.23 -17.94 -2.81
N THR A 48 -12.00 -17.28 -1.69
CA THR A 48 -12.98 -16.43 -1.01
C THR A 48 -12.35 -15.13 -0.51
N THR A 49 -13.18 -14.13 -0.22
CA THR A 49 -12.73 -12.89 0.42
C THR A 49 -12.17 -13.13 1.81
N LEU A 50 -12.59 -14.20 2.49
CA LEU A 50 -12.04 -14.60 3.79
C LEU A 50 -10.61 -15.14 3.64
N ASP A 51 -10.35 -15.97 2.64
CA ASP A 51 -8.98 -16.45 2.34
C ASP A 51 -8.07 -15.26 2.05
N PHE A 52 -8.53 -14.32 1.23
CA PHE A 52 -7.80 -13.09 0.96
C PHE A 52 -7.54 -12.27 2.23
N ALA A 53 -8.56 -12.12 3.09
CA ALA A 53 -8.44 -11.36 4.34
C ALA A 53 -7.35 -11.94 5.25
N TYR A 54 -7.30 -13.28 5.41
CA TYR A 54 -6.25 -13.93 6.18
C TYR A 54 -4.85 -13.65 5.61
N ARG A 55 -4.70 -13.75 4.28
CA ARG A 55 -3.41 -13.48 3.63
C ARG A 55 -2.98 -12.03 3.76
N LEU A 56 -3.92 -11.09 3.64
CA LEU A 56 -3.63 -9.67 3.85
C LEU A 56 -3.10 -9.43 5.27
N VAL A 57 -3.80 -9.95 6.30
CA VAL A 57 -3.42 -9.77 7.71
C VAL A 57 -2.08 -10.42 8.04
N GLU A 58 -1.82 -11.59 7.47
CA GLU A 58 -0.52 -12.27 7.58
C GLU A 58 0.59 -11.45 6.91
N SER A 59 0.37 -10.95 5.68
CA SER A 59 1.35 -10.16 4.94
C SER A 59 1.68 -8.81 5.57
N ILE A 60 0.73 -8.17 6.26
CA ILE A 60 0.99 -6.94 7.01
C ILE A 60 1.62 -7.20 8.39
N GLU A 61 1.87 -8.46 8.74
CA GLU A 61 2.42 -8.90 10.03
C GLU A 61 1.62 -8.31 11.21
N SER A 62 0.28 -8.45 11.15
CA SER A 62 -0.61 -7.84 12.13
C SER A 62 -0.21 -8.18 13.56
N VAL A 63 -0.17 -7.14 14.40
CA VAL A 63 0.14 -7.25 15.83
C VAL A 63 -1.10 -7.57 16.67
N TYR A 64 -2.29 -7.59 16.05
CA TYR A 64 -3.54 -7.87 16.73
C TYR A 64 -3.94 -9.33 16.60
N ALA A 65 -4.56 -9.87 17.66
CA ALA A 65 -5.15 -11.19 17.61
C ALA A 65 -6.38 -11.19 16.68
N ILE A 66 -6.47 -12.19 15.81
CA ILE A 66 -7.61 -12.38 14.91
C ILE A 66 -8.86 -12.68 15.76
N PRO A 67 -9.95 -11.89 15.63
CA PRO A 67 -11.17 -12.09 16.39
C PRO A 67 -12.03 -13.23 15.83
N ASP A 68 -13.01 -13.71 16.61
CA ASP A 68 -13.93 -14.77 16.18
C ASP A 68 -14.83 -14.37 14.99
N ASP A 69 -15.16 -13.08 14.87
CA ASP A 69 -15.98 -12.52 13.79
C ASP A 69 -15.15 -11.94 12.62
N PHE A 70 -13.92 -12.43 12.47
CA PHE A 70 -12.97 -12.00 11.45
C PHE A 70 -13.55 -12.04 10.03
N ASN A 71 -13.32 -10.97 9.28
CA ASN A 71 -13.81 -10.80 7.92
C ASN A 71 -12.95 -9.77 7.16
N LEU A 72 -13.24 -9.61 5.87
CA LEU A 72 -12.52 -8.69 4.99
C LEU A 72 -12.52 -7.24 5.48
N ARG A 73 -13.61 -6.78 6.12
CA ARG A 73 -13.68 -5.42 6.66
C ARG A 73 -12.68 -5.23 7.80
N TRP A 74 -12.59 -6.19 8.72
CA TRP A 74 -11.60 -6.12 9.80
C TRP A 74 -10.18 -6.06 9.21
N ALA A 75 -9.87 -6.92 8.24
CA ALA A 75 -8.55 -6.92 7.57
C ALA A 75 -8.24 -5.59 6.87
N SER A 76 -9.23 -4.96 6.26
CA SER A 76 -9.11 -3.62 5.65
C SER A 76 -8.82 -2.55 6.70
N GLU A 77 -9.54 -2.57 7.84
CA GLU A 77 -9.33 -1.62 8.93
C GLU A 77 -7.91 -1.75 9.51
N ASP A 78 -7.43 -2.97 9.71
CA ASP A 78 -6.08 -3.27 10.20
C ASP A 78 -4.98 -2.81 9.23
N ALA A 79 -5.13 -3.15 7.94
CA ALA A 79 -4.23 -2.67 6.89
C ALA A 79 -4.20 -1.14 6.78
N CYS A 80 -5.27 -0.45 7.16
CA CYS A 80 -5.36 1.01 7.20
C CYS A 80 -4.87 1.64 8.50
N LEU A 81 -4.31 0.85 9.44
CA LEU A 81 -3.84 1.28 10.76
C LEU A 81 -2.38 0.92 11.05
N ILE A 82 -1.67 0.34 10.08
CA ILE A 82 -0.26 -0.03 10.21
C ILE A 82 0.53 1.14 10.80
N ASN A 83 1.06 0.87 11.99
CA ASN A 83 1.93 1.73 12.76
C ASN A 83 2.88 0.86 13.58
N TRP A 84 3.34 -0.26 13.03
CA TRP A 84 4.40 -1.10 13.59
C TRP A 84 5.60 -1.30 12.64
N PHE A 85 5.59 -0.65 11.47
CA PHE A 85 6.72 -0.61 10.54
C PHE A 85 7.28 0.81 10.40
N ASP A 86 8.59 0.89 10.12
CA ASP A 86 9.16 2.11 9.56
C ASP A 86 8.67 2.27 8.10
N MET A 87 7.89 3.32 7.86
CA MET A 87 7.33 3.66 6.55
C MET A 87 7.71 5.09 6.14
N ARG A 88 8.76 5.66 6.73
CA ARG A 88 9.20 7.05 6.47
C ARG A 88 9.58 7.25 5.00
N GLN A 89 10.16 6.23 4.38
CA GLN A 89 10.51 6.26 2.96
C GLN A 89 9.32 5.93 2.06
N GLY A 90 8.33 5.21 2.58
CA GLY A 90 7.10 4.84 1.89
C GLY A 90 6.62 3.45 2.26
N LEU A 91 5.37 3.17 1.95
CA LEU A 91 4.72 1.87 2.05
C LEU A 91 4.28 1.45 0.65
N PHE A 92 4.68 0.26 0.21
CA PHE A 92 4.24 -0.34 -1.04
C PHE A 92 3.49 -1.63 -0.79
N VAL A 93 2.33 -1.82 -1.42
CA VAL A 93 1.56 -3.08 -1.35
C VAL A 93 1.40 -3.69 -2.73
N LEU A 94 1.96 -4.89 -2.93
CA LEU A 94 1.75 -5.70 -4.12
C LEU A 94 0.70 -6.77 -3.85
N TYR A 95 -0.32 -6.89 -4.71
CA TYR A 95 -1.10 -8.12 -4.82
C TYR A 95 -0.44 -9.02 -5.86
N LYS A 96 0.27 -10.05 -5.40
CA LYS A 96 0.96 -11.01 -6.25
C LYS A 96 0.00 -12.13 -6.67
N ASN A 97 0.13 -12.66 -7.88
CA ASN A 97 -0.82 -13.63 -8.43
C ASN A 97 -2.28 -13.13 -8.43
N PHE A 98 -2.46 -11.84 -8.70
CA PHE A 98 -3.75 -11.14 -8.63
C PHE A 98 -4.82 -11.76 -9.53
N ASP A 99 -4.43 -12.39 -10.64
CA ASP A 99 -5.34 -13.10 -11.53
C ASP A 99 -6.09 -14.26 -10.86
N ASP A 100 -5.56 -14.84 -9.78
CA ASP A 100 -6.24 -15.90 -9.03
C ASP A 100 -7.50 -15.40 -8.30
N LEU A 101 -7.61 -14.10 -8.03
CA LEU A 101 -8.80 -13.53 -7.40
C LEU A 101 -10.04 -13.62 -8.31
N PHE A 102 -9.85 -13.73 -9.63
CA PHE A 102 -10.94 -13.76 -10.61
C PHE A 102 -11.70 -15.09 -10.65
N VAL A 103 -11.39 -16.03 -9.75
CA VAL A 103 -12.30 -17.16 -9.44
C VAL A 103 -13.54 -16.69 -8.68
N MET A 104 -13.45 -15.56 -7.97
CA MET A 104 -14.56 -14.91 -7.29
C MET A 104 -15.37 -14.02 -8.24
N ASP A 105 -16.56 -13.60 -7.81
CA ASP A 105 -17.32 -12.60 -8.57
C ASP A 105 -16.66 -11.21 -8.54
N ASP A 106 -17.01 -10.37 -9.52
CA ASP A 106 -16.40 -9.04 -9.66
C ASP A 106 -16.62 -8.14 -8.43
N LYS A 107 -17.69 -8.38 -7.65
CA LYS A 107 -17.98 -7.60 -6.43
C LYS A 107 -17.00 -7.97 -5.32
N ALA A 108 -16.67 -9.25 -5.18
CA ALA A 108 -15.66 -9.73 -4.25
C ALA A 108 -14.25 -9.25 -4.62
N VAL A 109 -13.89 -9.32 -5.91
CA VAL A 109 -12.59 -8.78 -6.39
C VAL A 109 -12.52 -7.26 -6.18
N THR A 110 -13.60 -6.54 -6.48
CA THR A 110 -13.71 -5.09 -6.21
C THR A 110 -13.50 -4.79 -4.74
N ALA A 111 -14.10 -5.57 -3.84
CA ALA A 111 -13.93 -5.36 -2.40
C ALA A 111 -12.47 -5.54 -1.94
N CYS A 112 -11.73 -6.48 -2.53
CA CYS A 112 -10.30 -6.66 -2.24
C CYS A 112 -9.48 -5.46 -2.75
N VAL A 113 -9.73 -5.02 -3.99
CA VAL A 113 -9.04 -3.86 -4.58
C VAL A 113 -9.31 -2.56 -3.82
N ASN A 114 -10.55 -2.35 -3.36
CA ASN A 114 -10.94 -1.15 -2.61
C ASN A 114 -10.19 -0.95 -1.29
N ILE A 115 -9.57 -2.01 -0.75
CA ILE A 115 -8.67 -1.89 0.39
C ILE A 115 -7.48 -0.99 0.03
N LEU A 116 -6.89 -1.15 -1.15
CA LEU A 116 -5.78 -0.28 -1.60
C LEU A 116 -6.23 1.17 -1.79
N GLU A 117 -7.45 1.42 -2.28
CA GLU A 117 -8.02 2.77 -2.33
C GLU A 117 -8.21 3.38 -0.93
N THR A 118 -8.68 2.56 0.02
CA THR A 118 -8.86 2.98 1.41
C THR A 118 -7.51 3.29 2.06
N MET A 119 -6.51 2.43 1.83
CA MET A 119 -5.14 2.62 2.30
C MET A 119 -4.54 3.89 1.71
N ASP A 120 -4.56 4.08 0.40
CA ASP A 120 -4.10 5.30 -0.26
C ASP A 120 -4.77 6.53 0.35
N GLY A 121 -6.09 6.46 0.46
CA GLY A 121 -6.90 7.51 1.03
C GLY A 121 -6.70 7.79 2.52
N ARG A 122 -6.04 6.90 3.28
CA ARG A 122 -5.68 7.05 4.70
C ARG A 122 -4.24 7.50 4.84
N TYR A 123 -3.30 6.80 4.22
CA TYR A 123 -1.87 7.04 4.34
C TYR A 123 -1.44 8.38 3.74
N THR A 124 -2.05 8.78 2.61
CA THR A 124 -1.67 10.04 1.95
C THR A 124 -2.25 11.29 2.61
N VAL A 125 -3.18 11.16 3.57
CA VAL A 125 -3.89 12.30 4.21
C VAL A 125 -3.72 12.40 5.74
N ARG A 126 -3.05 11.45 6.40
CA ARG A 126 -2.66 11.58 7.83
C ARG A 126 -1.76 12.85 8.01
N PRO A 127 -1.90 13.63 9.11
CA PRO A 127 -2.33 13.22 10.44
C PRO A 127 -3.76 13.63 10.82
N VAL A 128 -4.49 12.73 11.48
CA VAL A 128 -5.60 13.12 12.36
C VAL A 128 -4.97 13.57 13.69
N PHE A 129 -5.28 14.78 14.16
CA PHE A 129 -4.74 15.38 15.39
C PHE A 129 -4.63 14.37 16.55
N GLY A 130 -3.47 14.32 17.21
CA GLY A 130 -3.25 13.52 18.42
C GLY A 130 -3.18 11.99 18.20
N SER A 131 -3.14 11.50 16.96
CA SER A 131 -3.09 10.04 16.69
C SER A 131 -1.67 9.44 16.65
N GLY A 132 -0.62 10.26 16.60
CA GLY A 132 0.75 9.78 16.39
C GLY A 132 1.00 9.17 15.00
N LEU A 133 0.07 9.33 14.04
CA LEU A 133 0.16 8.76 12.70
C LEU A 133 0.61 9.82 11.69
N TYR A 134 1.63 9.54 10.88
CA TYR A 134 2.16 10.48 9.87
C TYR A 134 1.62 10.20 8.47
N ARG A 135 1.76 11.21 7.60
CA ARG A 135 1.58 11.06 6.16
C ARG A 135 2.62 10.09 5.62
N VAL A 136 2.16 9.07 4.91
CA VAL A 136 3.02 8.05 4.30
C VAL A 136 2.92 8.18 2.79
N LEU A 137 4.07 8.11 2.11
CA LEU A 137 4.11 7.89 0.66
C LEU A 137 3.60 6.47 0.39
N PHE A 138 2.45 6.35 -0.28
CA PHE A 138 1.82 5.05 -0.51
C PHE A 138 1.86 4.66 -1.98
N GLY A 139 2.34 3.46 -2.27
CA GLY A 139 2.35 2.84 -3.60
C GLY A 139 1.66 1.48 -3.59
N TYR A 140 1.18 1.05 -4.75
CA TYR A 140 0.48 -0.22 -4.88
C TYR A 140 0.60 -0.82 -6.28
N GLY A 141 0.34 -2.11 -6.42
CA GLY A 141 0.41 -2.79 -7.70
C GLY A 141 -0.25 -4.16 -7.74
N PHE A 142 -0.46 -4.66 -8.96
CA PHE A 142 -1.04 -5.97 -9.23
C PHE A 142 -0.10 -6.77 -10.14
N GLU A 143 0.43 -7.88 -9.65
CA GLU A 143 1.19 -8.84 -10.47
C GLU A 143 0.27 -9.98 -10.93
N PHE A 144 0.30 -10.32 -12.22
CA PHE A 144 -0.56 -11.35 -12.81
C PHE A 144 0.08 -11.99 -14.06
N SER A 145 -0.48 -13.09 -14.55
CA SER A 145 -0.02 -13.70 -15.81
C SER A 145 -0.37 -12.88 -17.05
N ARG A 146 0.49 -12.87 -18.07
CA ARG A 146 0.23 -12.19 -19.35
C ARG A 146 -1.10 -12.60 -19.98
N GLU A 147 -1.49 -13.87 -19.82
CA GLU A 147 -2.75 -14.39 -20.35
C GLU A 147 -3.98 -13.66 -19.77
N SER A 148 -3.92 -13.28 -18.50
CA SER A 148 -4.99 -12.57 -17.78
C SER A 148 -5.08 -11.08 -18.11
N LEU A 149 -4.13 -10.52 -18.88
CA LEU A 149 -4.09 -9.08 -19.22
C LEU A 149 -5.40 -8.52 -19.79
N PRO A 150 -6.09 -9.18 -20.75
CA PRO A 150 -7.32 -8.65 -21.31
C PRO A 150 -8.45 -8.59 -20.28
N VAL A 151 -8.54 -9.59 -19.40
CA VAL A 151 -9.54 -9.65 -18.33
C VAL A 151 -9.30 -8.55 -17.31
N ILE A 152 -8.04 -8.36 -16.89
CA ILE A 152 -7.67 -7.36 -15.90
C ILE A 152 -7.85 -5.94 -16.43
N LYS A 153 -7.45 -5.66 -17.68
CA LYS A 153 -7.72 -4.35 -18.29
C LYS A 153 -9.20 -4.04 -18.39
N LYS A 154 -10.01 -5.03 -18.77
CA LYS A 154 -11.47 -4.89 -18.81
C LYS A 154 -12.07 -4.66 -17.43
N PHE A 155 -11.58 -5.38 -16.41
CA PHE A 155 -12.01 -5.19 -15.02
C PHE A 155 -11.79 -3.75 -14.57
N PHE A 156 -10.60 -3.18 -14.80
CA PHE A 156 -10.28 -1.80 -14.45
C PHE A 156 -10.76 -0.73 -15.44
N GLU A 157 -11.60 -1.07 -16.43
CA GLU A 157 -12.08 -0.14 -17.47
C GLU A 157 -10.94 0.64 -18.17
N ASP A 158 -9.83 -0.05 -18.46
CA ASP A 158 -8.61 0.52 -19.06
C ASP A 158 -7.92 1.62 -18.22
N LYS A 159 -8.37 1.90 -16.98
CA LYS A 159 -7.69 2.79 -16.01
C LYS A 159 -6.47 2.11 -15.40
N THR A 160 -5.52 1.78 -16.26
CA THR A 160 -4.36 0.95 -15.93
C THR A 160 -3.07 1.59 -16.43
N VAL A 161 -1.96 1.33 -15.75
CA VAL A 161 -0.62 1.66 -16.24
C VAL A 161 0.24 0.39 -16.23
N THR A 162 0.67 -0.05 -17.42
CA THR A 162 1.58 -1.20 -17.50
C THR A 162 2.97 -0.79 -17.04
N ALA A 163 3.52 -1.53 -16.09
CA ALA A 163 4.81 -1.26 -15.49
C ALA A 163 5.95 -1.43 -16.51
N LYS A 164 6.82 -0.43 -16.55
CA LYS A 164 8.02 -0.36 -17.40
C LYS A 164 8.85 0.84 -16.96
N ASP A 165 10.11 0.89 -17.40
CA ASP A 165 10.96 2.05 -17.18
C ASP A 165 10.31 3.33 -17.72
N GLY A 166 10.34 4.38 -16.90
CA GLY A 166 9.77 5.69 -17.24
C GLY A 166 8.23 5.76 -17.19
N ALA A 167 7.54 4.71 -16.75
CA ALA A 167 6.11 4.80 -16.45
C ALA A 167 5.86 5.77 -15.28
N GLU A 168 4.80 6.59 -15.40
CA GLU A 168 4.32 7.39 -14.28
C GLU A 168 3.24 6.61 -13.51
N TYR A 169 3.50 6.37 -12.23
CA TYR A 169 2.60 5.69 -11.32
C TYR A 169 1.78 6.71 -10.51
N PRO A 170 0.66 6.28 -9.90
CA PRO A 170 -0.18 7.16 -9.08
C PRO A 170 0.60 7.96 -8.01
N TRP A 171 1.63 7.37 -7.42
CA TRP A 171 2.47 8.01 -6.39
C TRP A 171 3.69 8.76 -6.93
N SER A 172 4.02 8.67 -8.22
CA SER A 172 5.27 9.23 -8.77
C SER A 172 5.43 10.73 -8.51
N GLY A 173 4.34 11.49 -8.54
CA GLY A 173 4.37 12.92 -8.20
C GLY A 173 4.73 13.18 -6.74
N VAL A 174 4.13 12.42 -5.81
CA VAL A 174 4.39 12.54 -4.37
C VAL A 174 5.78 12.04 -4.03
N GLU A 175 6.26 11.00 -4.71
CA GLU A 175 7.63 10.50 -4.57
C GLU A 175 8.66 11.54 -5.00
N ARG A 176 8.47 12.20 -6.16
CA ARG A 176 9.35 13.31 -6.59
C ARG A 176 9.37 14.44 -5.56
N TYR A 177 8.20 14.80 -5.03
CA TYR A 177 8.08 15.80 -3.97
C TYR A 177 8.85 15.37 -2.71
N LYS A 178 8.64 14.14 -2.23
CA LYS A 178 9.33 13.58 -1.07
C LYS A 178 10.85 13.58 -1.27
N LYS A 179 11.36 13.12 -2.42
CA LYS A 179 12.81 13.15 -2.70
C LYS A 179 13.41 14.57 -2.72
N ALA A 180 12.63 15.56 -3.18
CA ALA A 180 13.10 16.94 -3.26
C ALA A 180 13.13 17.66 -1.90
N PHE A 181 12.13 17.42 -1.05
CA PHE A 181 11.93 18.19 0.20
C PHE A 181 12.20 17.38 1.47
N PHE A 182 12.13 16.06 1.39
CA PHE A 182 12.26 15.12 2.52
C PHE A 182 13.14 13.93 2.12
N PRO A 183 14.40 14.14 1.70
CA PRO A 183 15.26 13.09 1.18
C PRO A 183 15.53 11.96 2.18
N GLN A 184 15.47 12.26 3.48
CA GLN A 184 15.61 11.27 4.57
C GLN A 184 14.27 10.62 4.99
N GLY A 185 13.21 10.81 4.19
CA GLY A 185 11.86 10.29 4.46
C GLY A 185 10.95 11.33 5.10
N PHE A 186 9.65 11.06 5.10
CA PHE A 186 8.69 11.93 5.78
C PHE A 186 8.96 11.95 7.29
N PRO A 187 8.81 13.12 7.93
CA PRO A 187 9.02 13.26 9.36
C PRO A 187 7.98 12.48 10.16
N ASP A 188 8.41 11.94 11.30
CA ASP A 188 7.53 11.37 12.32
C ASP A 188 6.72 12.53 12.94
N PRO A 189 5.40 12.40 13.16
CA PRO A 189 4.61 13.53 13.65
C PRO A 189 4.80 13.76 15.14
N LEU A 190 5.57 12.91 15.85
CA LEU A 190 5.87 13.07 17.27
C LEU A 190 6.91 14.16 17.56
N TYR A 191 7.47 14.84 16.56
CA TYR A 191 8.32 15.99 16.80
C TYR A 191 7.50 17.30 16.85
N GLU A 192 6.65 17.41 17.88
CA GLU A 192 6.23 18.70 18.42
C GLU A 192 7.28 19.12 19.45
N ASP A 193 8.00 20.24 19.22
CA ASP A 193 8.94 20.79 20.21
C ASP A 193 8.24 21.54 21.36
N GLY A 194 6.98 21.20 21.63
CA GLY A 194 6.15 21.85 22.63
C GLY A 194 5.48 23.15 22.17
N THR A 195 5.79 23.69 20.97
CA THR A 195 5.10 24.89 20.47
C THR A 195 4.89 24.98 18.96
N ASP A 196 5.75 24.40 18.11
CA ASP A 196 5.63 24.54 16.66
C ASP A 196 5.92 23.24 15.87
N TRP A 197 5.37 23.16 14.66
CA TRP A 197 5.75 22.13 13.68
C TRP A 197 7.13 22.49 13.12
N ILE A 198 8.13 21.65 13.37
CA ILE A 198 9.40 21.75 12.65
C ILE A 198 9.11 21.42 11.20
N ASN A 199 9.40 22.36 10.29
CA ASN A 199 9.31 22.18 8.83
C ASN A 199 10.70 22.22 8.18
N ASP A 200 11.77 22.27 8.98
CA ASP A 200 13.15 22.31 8.53
C ASP A 200 13.72 20.89 8.38
N PRO A 201 14.06 20.45 7.15
CA PRO A 201 14.67 19.14 6.89
C PRO A 201 15.96 18.87 7.67
N ASP A 202 16.73 19.93 7.99
CA ASP A 202 18.03 19.84 8.67
C ASP A 202 17.89 19.79 10.21
N GLU A 203 16.72 20.18 10.75
CA GLU A 203 16.41 20.11 12.18
C GLU A 203 15.64 18.84 12.57
N TYR A 204 15.17 18.03 11.62
CA TYR A 204 14.59 16.72 11.94
C TYR A 204 15.68 15.79 12.46
N PRO A 205 15.60 15.31 13.71
CA PRO A 205 16.58 14.36 14.20
C PRO A 205 16.52 13.05 13.40
N GLU A 206 17.69 12.54 13.03
CA GLU A 206 17.88 11.18 12.54
C GLU A 206 17.54 10.18 13.65
N SER A 207 16.24 9.88 13.86
CA SER A 207 15.72 8.72 14.63
C SER A 207 15.97 8.78 16.17
N THR A 208 15.52 7.89 17.07
CA THR A 208 14.87 6.56 17.08
C THR A 208 14.09 6.43 18.41
N SER A 209 12.79 6.70 18.46
CA SER A 209 11.97 6.17 19.56
C SER A 209 10.68 5.61 19.02
N TYR A 210 10.82 4.60 18.16
CA TYR A 210 9.78 3.61 18.00
C TYR A 210 9.74 2.78 19.27
N THR A 211 9.15 3.33 20.33
CA THR A 211 8.79 2.53 21.49
C THR A 211 7.63 1.67 21.07
N GLY A 212 7.94 0.46 20.60
CA GLY A 212 7.22 -0.70 21.12
C GLY A 212 7.29 -0.60 22.63
N GLY A 213 6.29 0.07 23.22
CA GLY A 213 6.13 0.25 24.64
C GLY A 213 5.78 -1.09 25.28
N SER A 214 6.79 -1.95 25.40
CA SER A 214 6.84 -2.94 26.46
C SER A 214 7.02 -2.18 27.78
N ASN A 215 6.01 -2.33 28.65
CA ASN A 215 5.91 -1.93 30.06
C ASN A 215 5.38 -0.52 30.39
N GLY A 216 4.17 -0.56 30.97
CA GLY A 216 3.52 0.45 31.80
C GLY A 216 2.28 -0.17 32.42
#